data_AF-A0A7K6CM97-F1
#
_entry.id   AF-A0A7K6CM97-F1
#
_cell.length_a   1.000
_cell.length_b   1.000
_cell.length_c   1.000
_cell.angle_alpha   90.00
_cell.angle_beta   90.00
_cell.angle_gamma   90.00
#
_symmetry.space_group_name_H-M   'P 1'
#
loop_
_entity.id
_entity.type
_entity.pdbx_description
1 polymer ?
#
loop_
_entity_poly.entity_id
_entity_poly.type
_entity_poly.pdbx_seq_one_letter_code
_entity_poly.pdbx_strand_id
1 'polypeptide(L)' 'QNMATYSTIHGLRLIGSFQKKVRFTKATSKASAITLQNLTFQDESYYRCIFNVFPHGSFSTEICLNIQ' A
#
# COMPACT_ATOMS: atom_id res chain seq x y z
N GLN A 1 -0.09 -10.75 -2.03
CA GLN A 1 0.61 -10.59 -0.73
C GLN A 1 0.54 -9.12 -0.31
N ASN A 2 0.38 -8.81 0.97
CA ASN A 2 0.37 -7.41 1.42
C ASN A 2 1.78 -6.83 1.36
N MET A 3 1.92 -5.64 0.77
CA MET A 3 3.20 -4.91 0.72
C MET A 3 3.41 -4.06 1.96
N ALA A 4 2.32 -3.45 2.44
CA ALA A 4 2.33 -2.50 3.52
C ALA A 4 1.00 -2.53 4.27
N THR A 5 1.03 -2.31 5.58
CA THR A 5 -0.17 -2.16 6.40
C THR A 5 -0.01 -0.98 7.34
N TYR A 6 -1.11 -0.32 7.67
CA TYR A 6 -1.14 0.72 8.68
C TYR A 6 -2.33 0.49 9.61
N SER A 7 -2.10 0.70 10.91
CA SER A 7 -3.16 0.82 11.90
C SER A 7 -2.74 1.79 12.99
N THR A 8 -3.69 2.35 13.72
CA THR A 8 -3.39 3.24 14.87
C THR A 8 -2.69 2.50 16.01
N ILE A 9 -2.94 1.19 16.16
CA ILE A 9 -2.39 0.37 17.25
C ILE A 9 -0.97 -0.10 16.93
N HIS A 10 -0.75 -0.60 15.71
CA HIS A 10 0.54 -1.21 15.33
C HIS A 10 1.42 -0.28 14.49
N GLY A 11 0.94 0.92 14.18
CA GLY A 11 1.62 1.86 13.30
C GLY A 11 1.74 1.35 11.86
N LEU A 12 2.75 1.87 11.16
CA LEU A 12 3.11 1.50 9.80
C LEU A 12 4.01 0.26 9.77
N ARG A 13 3.74 -0.65 8.84
CA ARG A 13 4.52 -1.88 8.64
C ARG A 13 4.75 -2.13 7.16
N LEU A 14 5.99 -2.37 6.78
CA LEU A 14 6.40 -2.80 5.45
C LEU A 14 6.78 -4.29 5.47
N ILE A 15 6.33 -5.04 4.48
CA ILE A 15 6.39 -6.51 4.48
C ILE A 15 7.32 -7.00 3.37
N GLY A 16 8.25 -7.88 3.72
CA GLY A 16 9.08 -8.62 2.77
C GLY A 16 10.00 -7.72 1.93
N SER A 17 10.15 -8.09 0.65
CA SER A 17 11.02 -7.42 -0.32
C SER A 17 10.62 -5.96 -0.61
N PHE A 18 9.38 -5.58 -0.29
CA PHE A 18 8.86 -4.24 -0.54
C PHE A 18 9.46 -3.16 0.37
N GLN A 19 10.15 -3.53 1.45
CA GLN A 19 10.79 -2.58 2.38
C GLN A 19 11.80 -1.64 1.69
N LYS A 20 12.43 -2.09 0.60
CA LYS A 20 13.42 -1.30 -0.15
C LYS A 20 12.79 -0.40 -1.24
N LYS A 21 11.55 -0.69 -1.63
CA LYS A 21 10.87 -0.03 -2.76
C LYS A 21 9.70 0.85 -2.33
N VAL A 22 9.10 0.60 -1.16
CA VAL A 22 7.91 1.30 -0.70
C VAL A 22 8.27 2.29 0.41
N ARG A 23 7.76 3.51 0.29
CA ARG A 23 7.78 4.52 1.36
C ARG A 23 6.37 4.97 1.68
N PHE A 24 6.03 5.08 2.95
CA PHE A 24 4.82 5.77 3.36
C PHE A 24 5.01 7.28 3.22
N THR A 25 4.12 7.94 2.50
CA THR A 25 4.07 9.41 2.39
C THR A 25 2.93 10.00 3.19
N LYS A 26 1.88 9.20 3.45
CA LYS A 26 0.80 9.53 4.39
C LYS A 26 0.30 8.27 5.08
N ALA A 27 0.10 8.33 6.39
CA ALA A 27 -0.34 7.19 7.18
C ALA A 27 -1.35 7.62 8.24
N THR A 28 -2.61 7.81 7.82
CA THR A 28 -3.73 8.05 8.74
C THR A 28 -4.89 7.13 8.40
N SER A 29 -5.77 6.85 9.37
CA SER A 29 -6.91 5.94 9.17
C SER A 29 -7.88 6.43 8.10
N LYS A 30 -7.96 7.75 7.87
CA LYS A 30 -8.85 8.36 6.86
C LYS A 30 -8.18 8.56 5.50
N ALA A 31 -6.85 8.60 5.47
CA ALA A 31 -6.10 8.78 4.23
C ALA A 31 -4.69 8.23 4.40
N SER A 32 -4.32 7.30 3.52
CA SER A 32 -3.00 6.72 3.46
C SER A 32 -2.48 6.77 2.03
N ALA A 33 -1.19 7.00 1.90
CA ALA A 33 -0.50 7.08 0.63
C ALA A 33 0.89 6.45 0.77
N ILE A 34 1.28 5.72 -0.27
CA ILE A 34 2.61 5.15 -0.42
C ILE A 34 3.21 5.62 -1.73
N THR A 35 4.53 5.71 -1.76
CA THR A 35 5.32 5.96 -2.95
C THR A 35 6.17 4.74 -3.22
N LEU A 36 6.13 4.27 -4.47
CA LEU A 36 6.99 3.23 -4.97
C LEU A 36 8.23 3.85 -5.62
N GLN A 37 9.40 3.33 -5.33
CA GLN A 37 10.70 3.85 -5.78
C GLN A 37 11.57 2.70 -6.30
N ASN A 38 12.49 3.03 -7.21
CA ASN A 38 13.42 2.06 -7.83
C ASN A 38 12.68 0.86 -8.44
N LEU A 39 11.62 1.17 -9.21
CA LEU A 39 10.78 0.20 -9.88
C LEU A 39 11.50 -0.40 -11.10
N THR A 40 11.14 -1.64 -11.40
CA THR A 40 11.61 -2.44 -12.55
C THR A 40 10.39 -3.03 -13.27
N PHE A 41 10.52 -3.48 -14.51
CA PHE A 41 9.41 -4.14 -15.24
C PHE A 41 8.77 -5.31 -14.48
N GLN A 42 9.50 -5.98 -13.58
CA GLN A 42 8.93 -7.04 -12.73
C GLN A 42 7.91 -6.53 -11.69
N ASP A 43 7.92 -5.23 -11.41
CA ASP A 43 6.98 -4.59 -10.49
C ASP A 43 5.70 -4.12 -11.21
N GLU A 44 5.60 -4.23 -12.55
CA GLU A 44 4.34 -3.98 -13.25
C GLU A 44 3.27 -4.97 -12.78
N SER A 45 2.17 -4.44 -12.27
CA SER A 45 1.09 -5.28 -11.75
C SER A 45 -0.15 -4.45 -11.43
N TYR A 46 -1.19 -5.16 -11.01
CA TYR A 46 -2.38 -4.58 -10.41
C TYR A 46 -2.19 -4.54 -8.90
N TYR A 47 -2.10 -3.32 -8.37
CA TYR A 47 -1.98 -3.05 -6.95
C TYR A 47 -3.36 -2.78 -6.37
N ARG A 48 -3.63 -3.31 -5.17
CA ARG A 48 -4.91 -3.09 -4.49
C ARG A 48 -4.69 -2.40 -3.15
N CYS A 49 -5.32 -1.25 -2.98
CA CYS A 49 -5.37 -0.55 -1.70
C CYS A 49 -6.69 -0.91 -1.01
N ILE A 50 -6.64 -1.25 0.29
CA ILE A 50 -7.80 -1.69 1.07
C ILE A 50 -7.86 -0.89 2.37
N PHE A 51 -9.01 -0.25 2.62
CA PHE A 51 -9.34 0.44 3.87
C PHE A 51 -10.43 -0.32 4.61
N ASN A 52 -10.12 -0.78 5.81
CA ASN A 52 -11.09 -1.41 6.69
C ASN A 52 -11.71 -0.35 7.60
N VAL A 53 -13.04 -0.21 7.55
CA VAL A 53 -13.82 0.79 8.29
C VAL A 53 -14.94 0.06 9.02
N PHE A 54 -14.80 -0.17 10.32
CA PHE A 54 -15.86 -0.77 11.13
C PHE A 54 -16.97 0.27 11.43
N PRO A 55 -18.27 -0.08 11.34
CA PRO A 55 -18.84 -1.38 10.97
C PRO A 55 -19.09 -1.56 9.46
N HIS A 56 -18.73 -0.57 8.64
CA HIS A 56 -19.02 -0.50 7.20
C HIS A 56 -18.28 -1.51 6.31
N GLY A 57 -17.32 -2.27 6.85
CA GLY A 57 -16.57 -3.28 6.12
C GLY A 57 -15.32 -2.72 5.44
N SER A 58 -14.95 -3.26 4.28
CA SER A 58 -13.73 -2.89 3.55
C SER A 58 -14.04 -2.14 2.26
N PHE A 59 -13.37 -1.03 2.04
CA PHE A 59 -13.35 -0.30 0.77
C PHE A 59 -12.04 -0.61 0.06
N SER A 60 -12.07 -0.90 -1.24
CA SER A 60 -10.87 -1.17 -2.00
C SER A 60 -10.85 -0.49 -3.35
N THR A 61 -9.66 -0.10 -3.80
CA THR A 61 -9.41 0.38 -5.15
C THR A 61 -8.26 -0.41 -5.76
N GLU A 62 -8.38 -0.73 -7.03
CA GLU A 62 -7.29 -1.28 -7.84
C GLU A 62 -6.59 -0.16 -8.60
N ILE A 63 -5.29 -0.32 -8.78
CA ILE A 63 -4.40 0.62 -9.43
C ILE A 63 -3.49 -0.20 -10.34
N CYS A 64 -3.55 0.06 -11.65
CA CYS A 64 -2.65 -0.57 -12.61
C CYS A 64 -1.35 0.23 -12.64
N LEU A 65 -0.23 -0.44 -12.35
CA LEU A 65 1.10 0.14 -12.53
C LEU A 65 1.70 -0.39 -13.82
N ASN A 66 1.95 0.51 -14.76
CA ASN A 66 2.69 0.26 -16.00
C ASN A 66 3.97 1.12 -15.98
N ILE A 67 5.08 0.54 -16.40
CA ILE A 67 6.41 1.13 -16.46
C ILE A 67 6.78 1.23 -17.93
N GLN A 68 7.07 2.45 -18.37
CA GLN A 68 7.47 2.76 -19.75
C GLN A 68 8.97 3.01 -19.84
#